data_AF-A0A150S9I7-F1
#
_entry.id   AF-A0A150S9I7-F1
#
_cell.length_a   1.000
_cell.length_b   1.000
_cell.length_c   1.000
_cell.angle_alpha   90.00
_cell.angle_beta   90.00
_cell.angle_gamma   90.00
#
_symmetry.space_group_name_H-M   'P 1'
#
loop_
_entity.id
_entity.type
_entity.pdbx_description
1 polymer ?
#
loop_
_entity_poly.entity_id
_entity_poly.type
_entity_poly.pdbx_seq_one_letter_code
_entity_poly.pdbx_strand_id
1 'polypeptide(L)'
;MVDEEEEVDALYKKPLADFTRARDELAKRLRQAGDKGASDRVKALRRPTAAAWTLNQLARRYPQRMEALLDAGERLREAQRGALGPGGAQGLKDASQEHRAIVNELLRAAPALFAEGGYREKGNPMDRLRDSLLATPTASPSDLELLARGRLSGELEPGDLSDMLGLLRGRPSERPAEAGAGRGSKGANAEAPARRRGRAEKEPPERQKRAGEEREKQRAAKARERAAEERAREKQRAAKAREREEQRAAKAREQKAKLAAEEREKKARSAADEREQKAKLAAERRERKERLAAEQRQQKAQLAAAERERDQASREASRAAKEADRLTREAARMSRAAEKAEEAARAARKRADEAERRAAEAQQKAAEGASRLEAAEDRLDRLGR
;
A
#
# COMPACT_ATOMS: atom_id res chain seq x y z
N MET A 1 -13.84 -32.75 11.34
CA MET A 1 -14.86 -31.67 11.36
C MET A 1 -14.21 -30.52 10.65
N VAL A 2 -14.66 -30.17 9.44
CA VAL A 2 -14.19 -28.96 8.77
C VAL A 2 -14.70 -27.79 9.60
N ASP A 3 -13.81 -26.86 9.95
CA ASP A 3 -14.16 -25.72 10.78
C ASP A 3 -15.14 -24.82 10.01
N GLU A 4 -16.28 -24.48 10.64
CA GLU A 4 -17.29 -23.59 10.06
C GLU A 4 -16.66 -22.26 9.62
N GLU A 5 -15.67 -21.78 10.38
CA GLU A 5 -14.93 -20.57 10.08
C GLU A 5 -14.16 -20.64 8.75
N GLU A 6 -13.53 -21.78 8.45
CA GLU A 6 -12.78 -21.98 7.21
C GLU A 6 -13.72 -22.05 5.99
N GLU A 7 -14.88 -22.71 6.12
CA GLU A 7 -15.86 -22.75 5.04
C GLU A 7 -16.50 -21.37 4.80
N VAL A 8 -16.73 -20.59 5.85
CA VAL A 8 -17.17 -19.19 5.71
C VAL A 8 -16.10 -18.34 5.03
N ASP A 9 -14.82 -18.49 5.38
CA ASP A 9 -13.72 -17.81 4.68
C ASP A 9 -13.64 -18.18 3.20
N ALA A 10 -13.93 -19.43 2.86
CA ALA A 10 -13.98 -19.88 1.47
C ALA A 10 -15.10 -19.18 0.68
N LEU A 11 -16.21 -18.78 1.31
CA LEU A 11 -17.27 -18.00 0.65
C LEU A 11 -16.77 -16.62 0.24
N TYR A 12 -16.11 -15.90 1.15
CA TYR A 12 -15.64 -14.54 0.90
C TYR A 12 -14.46 -14.46 -0.08
N LYS A 13 -13.78 -15.58 -0.38
CA LYS A 13 -12.73 -15.68 -1.41
C LYS A 13 -13.29 -15.76 -2.84
N LYS A 14 -14.52 -16.23 -3.01
CA LYS A 14 -15.12 -16.47 -4.33
C LYS A 14 -15.43 -15.15 -5.05
N PRO A 15 -15.53 -15.17 -6.40
CA PRO A 15 -16.06 -14.04 -7.16
C PRO A 15 -17.42 -13.60 -6.60
N LEU A 16 -17.70 -12.29 -6.57
CA LEU A 16 -18.93 -11.81 -5.93
C LEU A 16 -20.20 -12.39 -6.58
N ALA A 17 -20.18 -12.61 -7.90
CA ALA A 17 -21.29 -13.22 -8.63
C ALA A 17 -21.62 -14.64 -8.13
N ASP A 18 -20.63 -15.37 -7.62
CA ASP A 18 -20.78 -16.74 -7.12
C ASP A 18 -21.12 -16.82 -5.63
N PHE A 19 -21.00 -15.73 -4.88
CA PHE A 19 -21.13 -15.72 -3.42
C PHE A 19 -22.48 -16.30 -2.96
N THR A 20 -23.59 -15.82 -3.51
CA THR A 20 -24.93 -16.27 -3.10
C THR A 20 -25.14 -17.75 -3.35
N ARG A 21 -24.75 -18.23 -4.54
CA ARG A 21 -24.84 -19.65 -4.91
C ARG A 21 -24.02 -20.51 -3.95
N ALA A 22 -22.76 -20.14 -3.72
CA ALA A 22 -21.87 -20.88 -2.83
C ALA A 22 -22.35 -20.89 -1.38
N ARG A 23 -22.92 -19.77 -0.88
CA ARG A 23 -23.51 -19.66 0.46
C ARG A 23 -24.69 -20.63 0.61
N ASP A 24 -25.57 -20.67 -0.39
CA ASP A 24 -26.76 -21.52 -0.34
C ASP A 24 -26.41 -23.01 -0.45
N GLU A 25 -25.39 -23.35 -1.25
CA GLU A 25 -24.81 -24.70 -1.33
C GLU A 25 -24.17 -25.13 0.00
N LEU A 26 -23.38 -24.25 0.64
CA LEU A 26 -22.78 -24.50 1.95
C LEU A 26 -23.86 -24.74 3.01
N ALA A 27 -24.86 -23.86 3.10
CA ALA A 27 -25.95 -24.03 4.05
C ALA A 27 -26.72 -25.35 3.83
N LYS A 28 -26.96 -25.73 2.57
CA LYS A 28 -27.59 -27.02 2.24
C LYS A 28 -26.75 -28.20 2.71
N ARG A 29 -25.43 -28.18 2.49
CA ARG A 29 -24.51 -29.23 2.95
C ARG A 29 -24.49 -29.35 4.47
N LEU A 30 -24.38 -28.23 5.20
CA LEU A 30 -24.40 -28.22 6.67
C LEU A 30 -25.71 -28.78 7.24
N ARG A 31 -26.85 -28.43 6.62
CA ARG A 31 -28.16 -28.96 7.01
C ARG A 31 -28.27 -30.47 6.75
N GLN A 32 -27.71 -30.97 5.66
CA GLN A 32 -27.66 -32.41 5.35
C GLN A 32 -26.73 -33.17 6.30
N ALA A 33 -25.67 -32.52 6.78
CA ALA A 33 -24.75 -33.05 7.79
C ALA A 33 -25.34 -33.03 9.22
N GLY A 34 -26.55 -32.52 9.41
CA GLY A 34 -27.25 -32.46 10.71
C GLY A 34 -27.01 -31.18 11.51
N ASP A 35 -26.15 -30.27 11.04
CA ASP A 35 -25.90 -28.98 11.71
C ASP A 35 -26.83 -27.87 11.19
N LYS A 36 -28.05 -27.86 11.74
CA LYS A 36 -29.05 -26.84 11.42
C LYS A 36 -28.61 -25.44 11.89
N GLY A 37 -27.88 -25.35 13.01
CA GLY A 37 -27.42 -24.09 13.57
C GLY A 37 -26.40 -23.39 12.67
N ALA A 38 -25.38 -24.12 12.21
CA ALA A 38 -24.40 -23.61 11.25
C ALA A 38 -25.03 -23.27 9.90
N SER A 39 -25.98 -24.10 9.41
CA SER A 39 -26.76 -23.78 8.22
C SER A 39 -27.47 -22.42 8.32
N ASP A 40 -28.14 -22.16 9.44
CA ASP A 40 -28.91 -20.92 9.62
C ASP A 40 -27.96 -19.70 9.77
N ARG A 41 -26.81 -19.86 10.45
CA ARG A 41 -25.75 -18.84 10.50
C ARG A 41 -25.19 -18.51 9.12
N VAL A 42 -24.86 -19.51 8.31
CA VAL A 42 -24.37 -19.31 6.94
C VAL A 42 -25.42 -18.62 6.06
N LYS A 43 -26.70 -18.97 6.19
CA LYS A 43 -27.78 -18.28 5.44
C LYS A 43 -27.97 -16.82 5.85
N ALA A 44 -27.71 -16.48 7.11
CA ALA A 44 -27.79 -15.12 7.60
C ALA A 44 -26.67 -14.21 7.05
N LEU A 45 -25.60 -14.78 6.48
CA LEU A 45 -24.52 -14.00 5.88
C LEU A 45 -25.04 -13.15 4.71
N ARG A 46 -24.82 -11.84 4.84
CA ARG A 46 -25.16 -10.86 3.81
C ARG A 46 -24.16 -10.94 2.66
N ARG A 47 -24.68 -10.81 1.44
CA ARG A 47 -23.84 -10.64 0.24
C ARG A 47 -23.03 -9.34 0.37
N PRO A 48 -21.70 -9.37 0.21
CA PRO A 48 -20.87 -8.18 0.25
C PRO A 48 -21.24 -7.16 -0.84
N THR A 49 -21.09 -5.87 -0.55
CA THR A 49 -21.09 -4.84 -1.60
C THR A 49 -19.84 -4.93 -2.48
N ALA A 50 -19.82 -4.19 -3.59
CA ALA A 50 -18.68 -4.15 -4.48
C ALA A 50 -17.39 -3.64 -3.83
N ALA A 51 -17.51 -2.56 -3.05
CA ALA A 51 -16.41 -2.02 -2.27
C ALA A 51 -15.98 -3.01 -1.18
N ALA A 52 -16.93 -3.58 -0.43
CA ALA A 52 -16.65 -4.53 0.66
C ALA A 52 -15.95 -5.80 0.17
N TRP A 53 -16.40 -6.40 -0.93
CA TRP A 53 -15.72 -7.54 -1.54
C TRP A 53 -14.31 -7.16 -1.98
N THR A 54 -14.12 -6.00 -2.60
CA THR A 54 -12.78 -5.56 -3.01
C THR A 54 -11.85 -5.37 -1.80
N LEU A 55 -12.34 -4.81 -0.70
CA LEU A 55 -11.62 -4.75 0.58
C LEU A 55 -11.24 -6.14 1.09
N ASN A 56 -12.18 -7.10 1.05
CA ASN A 56 -11.91 -8.48 1.46
C ASN A 56 -10.81 -9.11 0.61
N GLN A 57 -10.83 -8.90 -0.70
CA GLN A 57 -9.80 -9.40 -1.60
C GLN A 57 -8.45 -8.71 -1.38
N LEU A 58 -8.45 -7.40 -1.08
CA LEU A 58 -7.23 -6.66 -0.72
C LEU A 58 -6.62 -7.21 0.58
N ALA A 59 -7.41 -7.44 1.62
CA ALA A 59 -6.96 -8.03 2.88
C ALA A 59 -6.34 -9.41 2.68
N ARG A 60 -6.91 -10.22 1.78
CA ARG A 60 -6.44 -11.59 1.51
C ARG A 60 -5.22 -11.66 0.59
N ARG A 61 -5.13 -10.81 -0.43
CA ARG A 61 -4.02 -10.82 -1.41
C ARG A 61 -2.84 -9.98 -0.99
N TYR A 62 -3.09 -8.94 -0.19
CA TYR A 62 -2.07 -8.01 0.28
C TYR A 62 -2.11 -7.86 1.81
N PRO A 63 -2.00 -8.96 2.58
CA PRO A 63 -2.17 -8.93 4.04
C PRO A 63 -1.21 -7.95 4.71
N GLN A 64 0.06 -7.90 4.29
CA GLN A 64 1.07 -6.97 4.82
C GLN A 64 0.71 -5.49 4.57
N ARG A 65 0.09 -5.18 3.43
CA ARG A 65 -0.34 -3.80 3.11
C ARG A 65 -1.59 -3.41 3.90
N MET A 66 -2.48 -4.37 4.15
CA MET A 66 -3.67 -4.18 4.97
C MET A 66 -3.28 -3.97 6.44
N GLU A 67 -2.36 -4.79 6.97
CA GLU A 67 -1.80 -4.61 8.31
C GLU A 67 -1.14 -3.23 8.45
N ALA A 68 -0.30 -2.83 7.49
CA ALA A 68 0.28 -1.50 7.49
C ALA A 68 -0.76 -0.36 7.47
N LEU A 69 -1.89 -0.55 6.77
CA LEU A 69 -3.00 0.41 6.76
C LEU A 69 -3.65 0.52 8.14
N LEU A 70 -3.94 -0.62 8.77
CA LEU A 70 -4.54 -0.68 10.10
C LEU A 70 -3.64 -0.03 11.15
N ASP A 71 -2.35 -0.34 11.12
CA ASP A 71 -1.34 0.25 12.00
C ASP A 71 -1.21 1.76 11.80
N ALA A 72 -1.18 2.23 10.54
CA ALA A 72 -1.16 3.65 10.23
C ALA A 72 -2.46 4.35 10.65
N GLY A 73 -3.59 3.65 10.57
CA GLY A 73 -4.88 4.10 11.07
C GLY A 73 -4.89 4.31 12.58
N GLU A 74 -4.33 3.37 13.36
CA GLU A 74 -4.19 3.52 14.80
C GLU A 74 -3.21 4.64 15.16
N ARG A 75 -2.04 4.74 14.51
CA ARG A 75 -1.10 5.86 14.69
C ARG A 75 -1.77 7.21 14.41
N LEU A 76 -2.58 7.30 13.37
CA LEU A 76 -3.32 8.51 13.03
C LEU A 76 -4.36 8.83 14.10
N ARG A 77 -5.07 7.82 14.61
CA ARG A 77 -6.03 7.97 15.73
C ARG A 77 -5.34 8.44 17.01
N GLU A 78 -4.17 7.91 17.34
CA GLU A 78 -3.33 8.37 18.46
C GLU A 78 -2.86 9.81 18.27
N ALA A 79 -2.37 10.16 17.08
CA ALA A 79 -1.93 11.51 16.76
C ALA A 79 -3.08 12.53 16.82
N GLN A 80 -4.30 12.13 16.45
CA GLN A 80 -5.51 12.94 16.61
C GLN A 80 -5.82 13.20 18.09
N ARG A 81 -5.72 12.19 18.96
CA ARG A 81 -5.88 12.33 20.41
C ARG A 81 -4.80 13.23 21.03
N GLY A 82 -3.57 13.14 20.55
CA GLY A 82 -2.41 13.92 21.01
C GLY A 82 -2.24 15.30 20.36
N ALA A 83 -3.13 15.70 19.44
CA ALA A 83 -2.95 16.89 18.60
C ALA A 83 -2.87 18.21 19.38
N LEU A 84 -3.40 18.25 20.61
CA LEU A 84 -3.37 19.41 21.51
C LEU A 84 -2.04 19.57 22.27
N GLY A 85 -1.12 18.61 22.16
CA GLY A 85 0.21 18.68 22.80
C GLY A 85 1.26 19.43 21.96
N PRO A 86 2.41 19.81 22.58
CA PRO A 86 3.54 20.40 21.85
C PRO A 86 4.04 19.45 20.75
N GLY A 87 4.07 19.92 19.50
CA GLY A 87 4.43 19.09 18.34
C GLY A 87 3.30 18.23 17.76
N GLY A 88 2.12 18.23 18.37
CA GLY A 88 0.96 17.43 17.95
C GLY A 88 0.50 17.75 16.52
N ALA A 89 0.59 19.02 16.10
CA ALA A 89 0.24 19.42 14.73
C ALA A 89 1.16 18.81 13.66
N GLN A 90 2.44 18.58 13.96
CA GLN A 90 3.37 17.95 13.02
C GLN A 90 3.18 16.43 13.01
N GLY A 91 3.05 15.80 14.19
CA GLY A 91 2.77 14.37 14.29
C GLY A 91 1.47 13.96 13.59
N LEU A 92 0.41 14.77 13.73
CA LEU A 92 -0.85 14.57 13.01
C LEU A 92 -0.68 14.66 11.49
N LYS A 93 0.11 15.63 11.01
CA LYS A 93 0.39 15.75 9.57
C LYS A 93 1.14 14.54 9.03
N ASP A 94 2.17 14.09 9.75
CA ASP A 94 3.01 12.97 9.32
C ASP A 94 2.22 11.66 9.30
N ALA A 95 1.46 11.38 10.36
CA ALA A 95 0.57 10.20 10.42
C ALA A 95 -0.53 10.24 9.35
N SER A 96 -1.09 11.42 9.06
CA SER A 96 -2.09 11.57 7.99
C SER A 96 -1.50 11.34 6.60
N GLN A 97 -0.26 11.78 6.35
CA GLN A 97 0.44 11.53 5.09
C GLN A 97 0.78 10.04 4.93
N GLU A 98 1.26 9.39 5.99
CA GLU A 98 1.55 7.96 5.99
C GLU A 98 0.30 7.12 5.66
N HIS A 99 -0.81 7.38 6.36
CA HIS A 99 -2.08 6.71 6.12
C HIS A 99 -2.56 6.87 4.67
N ARG A 100 -2.57 8.11 4.15
CA ARG A 100 -2.94 8.39 2.75
C ARG A 100 -2.02 7.72 1.74
N ALA A 101 -0.72 7.60 2.03
CA ALA A 101 0.21 6.92 1.14
C ALA A 101 -0.17 5.44 0.98
N ILE A 102 -0.47 4.75 2.08
CA ILE A 102 -0.86 3.34 2.06
C ILE A 102 -2.23 3.15 1.38
N VAL A 103 -3.21 4.02 1.68
CA VAL A 103 -4.51 4.02 0.98
C VAL A 103 -4.33 4.12 -0.53
N ASN A 104 -3.50 5.06 -1.00
CA ASN A 104 -3.23 5.23 -2.42
C ASN A 104 -2.54 4.00 -3.05
N GLU A 105 -1.70 3.29 -2.29
CA GLU A 105 -1.09 2.05 -2.76
C GLU A 105 -2.12 0.92 -2.94
N LEU A 106 -3.03 0.76 -1.99
CA LEU A 106 -4.12 -0.24 -2.07
C LEU A 106 -5.09 0.08 -3.21
N LEU A 107 -5.42 1.37 -3.41
CA LEU A 107 -6.29 1.80 -4.50
C LEU A 107 -5.72 1.52 -5.89
N ARG A 108 -4.40 1.45 -6.06
CA ARG A 108 -3.79 1.06 -7.35
C ARG A 108 -4.06 -0.41 -7.71
N ALA A 109 -4.28 -1.28 -6.73
CA ALA A 109 -4.59 -2.70 -6.96
C ALA A 109 -6.10 -2.94 -7.18
N ALA A 110 -6.95 -1.99 -6.81
CA ALA A 110 -8.41 -2.14 -6.85
C ALA A 110 -9.01 -2.36 -8.25
N PRO A 111 -8.59 -1.67 -9.34
CA PRO A 111 -9.22 -1.85 -10.65
C PRO A 111 -9.16 -3.28 -11.19
N ALA A 112 -8.05 -4.00 -10.95
CA ALA A 112 -7.91 -5.40 -11.35
C ALA A 112 -8.90 -6.30 -10.60
N LEU A 113 -9.08 -6.06 -9.29
CA LEU A 113 -10.04 -6.79 -8.48
C LEU A 113 -11.48 -6.53 -8.92
N PHE A 114 -11.84 -5.27 -9.21
CA PHE A 114 -13.15 -4.95 -9.76
C PHE A 114 -13.44 -5.67 -11.09
N ALA A 115 -12.44 -5.81 -11.98
CA ALA A 115 -12.61 -6.56 -13.21
C ALA A 115 -12.89 -8.05 -12.95
N GLU A 116 -12.16 -8.67 -12.01
CA GLU A 116 -12.36 -10.07 -11.62
C GLU A 116 -13.71 -10.34 -10.94
N GLY A 117 -14.24 -9.36 -10.20
CA GLY A 117 -15.52 -9.48 -9.51
C GLY A 117 -16.76 -9.44 -10.43
N GLY A 118 -16.61 -9.06 -11.70
CA GLY A 118 -17.69 -9.10 -12.70
C GLY A 118 -18.86 -8.16 -12.40
N TYR A 119 -18.59 -6.95 -11.89
CA TYR A 119 -19.60 -6.04 -11.36
C TYR A 119 -20.56 -5.45 -12.39
N ARG A 120 -21.86 -5.39 -12.02
CA ARG A 120 -22.96 -4.81 -12.82
C ARG A 120 -23.84 -3.81 -12.04
N GLU A 121 -23.43 -3.39 -10.84
CA GLU A 121 -24.23 -2.49 -10.00
C GLU A 121 -24.13 -1.02 -10.46
N LYS A 122 -25.22 -0.26 -10.28
CA LYS A 122 -25.28 1.19 -10.56
C LYS A 122 -24.62 1.97 -9.39
N GLY A 123 -23.63 2.81 -9.67
CA GLY A 123 -23.00 3.69 -8.69
C GLY A 123 -21.50 3.92 -8.94
N ASN A 124 -20.79 4.54 -7.99
CA ASN A 124 -19.34 4.69 -8.00
C ASN A 124 -18.66 3.86 -6.89
N PRO A 125 -18.42 2.55 -7.10
CA PRO A 125 -17.84 1.66 -6.08
C PRO A 125 -16.38 1.98 -5.76
N MET A 126 -15.64 2.64 -6.67
CA MET A 126 -14.27 3.10 -6.42
C MET A 126 -14.23 4.23 -5.37
N ASP A 127 -15.17 5.17 -5.43
CA ASP A 127 -15.28 6.22 -4.41
C ASP A 127 -15.61 5.62 -3.05
N ARG A 128 -16.59 4.71 -2.97
CA ARG A 128 -16.94 4.03 -1.72
C ARG A 128 -15.78 3.22 -1.14
N LEU A 129 -15.02 2.54 -1.99
CA LEU A 129 -13.80 1.83 -1.58
C LEU A 129 -12.77 2.80 -0.99
N ARG A 130 -12.51 3.92 -1.67
CA ARG A 130 -11.60 4.96 -1.17
C ARG A 130 -12.07 5.49 0.17
N ASP A 131 -13.35 5.82 0.29
CA ASP A 131 -13.92 6.41 1.49
C ASP A 131 -13.84 5.42 2.66
N SER A 132 -14.11 4.13 2.41
CA SER A 132 -13.93 3.06 3.41
C SER A 132 -12.47 2.91 3.87
N LEU A 133 -11.51 2.94 2.94
CA LEU A 133 -10.08 2.88 3.27
C LEU A 133 -9.65 4.11 4.09
N LEU A 134 -10.17 5.29 3.74
CA LEU A 134 -9.93 6.53 4.48
C LEU A 134 -10.59 6.54 5.86
N ALA A 135 -11.71 5.84 6.05
CA ALA A 135 -12.43 5.72 7.31
C ALA A 135 -11.80 4.77 8.32
N THR A 136 -10.78 3.98 7.94
CA THR A 136 -10.08 3.05 8.86
C THR A 136 -9.62 3.63 10.20
N PRO A 137 -9.14 4.90 10.32
CA PRO A 137 -8.77 5.48 11.61
C PRO A 137 -9.98 5.71 12.53
N THR A 138 -11.17 5.91 11.98
CA THR A 138 -12.39 6.23 12.73
C THR A 138 -13.38 5.07 12.77
N ALA A 139 -13.15 3.98 12.06
CA ALA A 139 -14.02 2.81 12.02
C ALA A 139 -14.06 2.07 13.37
N SER A 140 -15.17 1.35 13.60
CA SER A 140 -15.37 0.54 14.80
C SER A 140 -14.35 -0.60 14.90
N PRO A 141 -13.93 -1.03 16.10
CA PRO A 141 -13.01 -2.16 16.26
C PRO A 141 -13.53 -3.46 15.63
N SER A 142 -14.84 -3.71 15.70
CA SER A 142 -15.48 -4.89 15.08
C SER A 142 -15.36 -4.88 13.56
N ASP A 143 -15.51 -3.72 12.92
CA ASP A 143 -15.39 -3.63 11.47
C ASP A 143 -13.93 -3.75 11.01
N LEU A 144 -12.98 -3.24 11.80
CA LEU A 144 -11.55 -3.44 11.54
C LEU A 144 -11.14 -4.90 11.67
N GLU A 145 -11.71 -5.65 12.61
CA GLU A 145 -11.49 -7.09 12.72
C GLU A 145 -12.07 -7.84 11.53
N LEU A 146 -13.30 -7.50 11.10
CA LEU A 146 -13.91 -8.07 9.90
C LEU A 146 -13.11 -7.71 8.64
N LEU A 147 -12.55 -6.50 8.56
CA LEU A 147 -11.66 -6.08 7.47
C LEU A 147 -10.38 -6.91 7.45
N ALA A 148 -9.72 -7.08 8.61
CA ALA A 148 -8.50 -7.87 8.75
C ALA A 148 -8.71 -9.33 8.33
N ARG A 149 -9.87 -9.91 8.70
CA ARG A 149 -10.27 -11.27 8.28
C ARG A 149 -10.76 -11.33 6.82
N GLY A 150 -11.05 -10.19 6.20
CA GLY A 150 -11.63 -10.11 4.86
C GLY A 150 -13.04 -10.71 4.78
N ARG A 151 -13.90 -10.35 5.74
CA ARG A 151 -15.31 -10.81 5.87
C ARG A 151 -16.32 -9.65 5.89
N LEU A 152 -15.94 -8.46 5.42
CA LEU A 152 -16.85 -7.31 5.36
C LEU A 152 -18.03 -7.59 4.42
N SER A 153 -19.22 -7.18 4.86
CA SER A 153 -20.45 -7.23 4.06
C SER A 153 -20.89 -5.87 3.51
N GLY A 154 -20.47 -4.77 4.15
CA GLY A 154 -20.77 -3.39 3.76
C GLY A 154 -19.52 -2.52 3.75
N GLU A 155 -19.68 -1.27 3.31
CA GLU A 155 -18.65 -0.24 3.42
C GLU A 155 -18.28 0.04 4.88
N LEU A 156 -17.06 0.51 5.11
CA LEU A 156 -16.65 1.05 6.41
C LEU A 156 -17.23 2.45 6.53
N GLU A 157 -18.14 2.63 7.47
CA GLU A 157 -18.66 3.95 7.83
C GLU A 157 -17.72 4.60 8.87
N PRO A 158 -17.55 5.94 8.85
CA PRO A 158 -16.92 6.64 9.95
C PRO A 158 -17.66 6.30 11.25
N GLY A 159 -16.93 5.93 12.31
CA GLY A 159 -17.54 5.61 13.59
C GLY A 159 -18.51 6.70 14.05
N ASP A 160 -19.72 6.28 14.41
CA ASP A 160 -20.75 7.17 14.92
C ASP A 160 -20.28 7.83 16.22
N LEU A 161 -20.75 9.04 16.49
CA LEU A 161 -20.42 9.84 17.67
C LEU A 161 -20.70 9.07 18.98
N SER A 162 -21.58 8.07 18.91
CA SER A 162 -21.91 7.12 19.97
C SER A 162 -20.71 6.28 20.45
N ASP A 163 -19.82 5.86 19.54
CA ASP A 163 -18.61 5.09 19.87
C ASP A 163 -17.52 5.97 20.50
N MET A 164 -17.46 7.26 20.11
CA MET A 164 -16.61 8.26 20.79
C MET A 164 -17.11 8.57 22.21
N LEU A 165 -18.42 8.54 22.45
CA LEU A 165 -19.01 8.78 23.77
C LEU A 165 -18.92 7.56 24.70
N GLY A 166 -18.88 6.35 24.13
CA GLY A 166 -18.66 5.09 24.87
C GLY A 166 -17.30 5.04 25.58
N LEU A 167 -16.27 5.67 25.01
CA LEU A 167 -14.95 5.83 25.64
C LEU A 167 -14.91 6.91 26.73
N LEU A 168 -15.92 7.78 26.81
CA LEU A 168 -16.00 8.85 27.82
C LEU A 168 -16.71 8.39 29.11
N ARG A 169 -17.31 7.19 29.13
CA ARG A 169 -18.04 6.64 30.27
C ARG A 169 -17.22 5.56 31.00
N GLY A 170 -16.08 5.98 31.54
CA GLY A 170 -15.34 5.28 32.60
C GLY A 170 -15.90 5.61 34.00
N ARG A 171 -16.00 4.58 34.83
CA ARG A 171 -16.71 4.47 36.13
C ARG A 171 -16.02 5.19 37.33
N PRO A 172 -16.71 5.31 38.49
CA PRO A 172 -16.42 6.27 39.57
C PRO A 172 -15.41 5.77 40.60
N SER A 173 -14.73 6.70 41.27
CA SER A 173 -13.99 6.46 42.53
C SER A 173 -14.28 7.57 43.52
N GLU A 174 -14.39 7.17 44.79
CA GLU A 174 -15.04 7.83 45.91
C GLU A 174 -14.21 8.95 46.56
N ARG A 175 -14.94 9.85 47.23
CA ARG A 175 -14.43 10.89 48.16
C ARG A 175 -13.96 10.24 49.48
N PRO A 176 -13.33 10.98 50.40
CA PRO A 176 -14.02 11.96 51.27
C PRO A 176 -13.31 13.34 51.25
N ALA A 177 -14.02 14.46 51.09
CA ALA A 177 -14.69 15.23 52.16
C ALA A 177 -13.72 15.75 53.24
N GLU A 178 -13.43 17.05 53.21
CA GLU A 178 -13.59 17.91 54.39
C GLU A 178 -13.59 19.39 54.01
N ALA A 179 -14.60 20.10 54.50
CA ALA A 179 -14.79 21.53 54.48
C ALA A 179 -14.80 22.01 55.93
N GLY A 180 -14.31 23.21 56.21
CA GLY A 180 -14.55 23.83 57.50
C GLY A 180 -13.62 24.97 57.86
N ALA A 181 -14.03 26.19 57.49
CA ALA A 181 -13.52 27.43 58.05
C ALA A 181 -13.82 27.54 59.56
N GLY A 182 -12.98 28.26 60.31
CA GLY A 182 -13.29 28.57 61.71
C GLY A 182 -12.25 29.42 62.41
N ARG A 183 -12.53 30.72 62.49
CA ARG A 183 -11.81 31.76 63.25
C ARG A 183 -12.27 31.76 64.70
N GLY A 184 -11.38 32.00 65.68
CA GLY A 184 -11.77 32.68 66.94
C GLY A 184 -11.28 32.13 68.28
N SER A 185 -10.31 32.86 68.84
CA SER A 185 -10.27 33.45 70.19
C SER A 185 -10.15 32.62 71.49
N LYS A 186 -9.19 33.10 72.31
CA LYS A 186 -9.27 33.56 73.71
C LYS A 186 -9.10 32.60 74.90
N GLY A 187 -8.30 33.10 75.85
CA GLY A 187 -8.38 32.88 77.30
C GLY A 187 -7.34 31.90 77.84
N ALA A 188 -6.65 32.11 78.96
CA ALA A 188 -6.68 33.11 80.03
C ALA A 188 -5.37 32.90 80.85
N ASN A 189 -4.65 33.93 81.30
CA ASN A 189 -4.70 34.52 82.68
C ASN A 189 -4.04 33.61 83.74
N ALA A 190 -3.28 34.01 84.76
CA ALA A 190 -2.82 35.25 85.42
C ALA A 190 -1.44 34.86 86.07
N GLU A 191 -0.60 35.70 86.67
CA GLU A 191 -0.87 36.61 87.77
C GLU A 191 0.37 37.49 88.06
N ALA A 192 0.09 38.63 88.69
CA ALA A 192 0.94 39.76 89.03
C ALA A 192 1.57 39.55 90.45
N PRO A 193 2.09 40.55 91.21
CA PRO A 193 2.12 42.00 90.94
C PRO A 193 3.38 42.79 91.38
N ALA A 194 3.41 44.08 90.94
CA ALA A 194 3.70 45.34 91.65
C ALA A 194 4.76 45.38 92.79
N ARG A 195 5.52 46.44 93.07
CA ARG A 195 5.72 47.85 92.62
C ARG A 195 6.78 48.43 93.59
N ARG A 196 7.65 49.35 93.14
CA ARG A 196 7.93 50.70 93.73
C ARG A 196 9.40 51.14 93.57
N ARG A 197 9.53 52.35 93.04
CA ARG A 197 10.71 53.21 93.07
C ARG A 197 11.06 53.62 94.50
N GLY A 198 12.35 53.71 94.80
CA GLY A 198 12.90 54.35 95.99
C GLY A 198 14.30 54.88 95.68
N ARG A 199 14.40 56.20 95.53
CA ARG A 199 15.61 57.00 95.35
C ARG A 199 16.18 57.31 96.73
N ALA A 200 17.48 57.10 96.97
CA ALA A 200 18.31 57.89 97.89
C ALA A 200 19.77 57.44 97.83
N GLU A 201 20.66 58.42 97.69
CA GLU A 201 22.11 58.32 97.57
C GLU A 201 22.81 57.88 98.87
N LYS A 202 24.01 57.31 98.72
CA LYS A 202 25.20 57.59 99.56
C LYS A 202 26.48 57.04 98.90
N GLU A 203 27.33 57.96 98.45
CA GLU A 203 28.74 57.82 98.08
C GLU A 203 29.65 57.70 99.34
N PRO A 204 31.00 57.60 99.25
CA PRO A 204 31.83 56.63 98.52
C PRO A 204 33.00 56.10 99.39
N PRO A 205 33.93 55.29 98.82
CA PRO A 205 35.31 55.80 98.80
C PRO A 205 35.80 55.92 97.36
N GLU A 206 36.00 57.16 96.94
CA GLU A 206 36.05 57.61 95.54
C GLU A 206 37.32 57.24 94.75
N ARG A 207 38.32 56.61 95.36
CA ARG A 207 39.56 56.22 94.64
C ARG A 207 39.55 54.81 94.06
N GLN A 208 38.71 53.89 94.55
CA GLN A 208 38.61 52.53 94.01
C GLN A 208 37.48 52.35 92.98
N LYS A 209 36.37 53.12 93.08
CA LYS A 209 35.27 53.09 92.10
C LYS A 209 35.66 53.69 90.75
N ARG A 210 36.37 54.83 90.74
CA ARG A 210 36.89 55.44 89.49
C ARG A 210 37.87 54.52 88.77
N ALA A 211 38.77 53.85 89.52
CA ALA A 211 39.67 52.85 88.97
C ALA A 211 38.94 51.57 88.48
N GLY A 212 37.84 51.19 89.12
CA GLY A 212 36.96 50.10 88.69
C GLY A 212 36.19 50.42 87.42
N GLU A 213 35.55 51.59 87.36
CA GLU A 213 34.79 52.09 86.21
C GLU A 213 35.68 52.33 84.98
N GLU A 214 36.91 52.81 85.17
CA GLU A 214 37.86 53.02 84.09
C GLU A 214 38.40 51.68 83.55
N ARG A 215 38.62 50.69 84.42
CA ARG A 215 38.93 49.30 84.02
C ARG A 215 37.73 48.63 83.34
N GLU A 216 36.51 48.91 83.77
CA GLU A 216 35.29 48.39 83.14
C GLU A 216 35.09 48.99 81.74
N LYS A 217 35.30 50.30 81.58
CA LYS A 217 35.28 50.98 80.28
C LYS A 217 36.37 50.46 79.35
N GLN A 218 37.58 50.22 79.86
CA GLN A 218 38.66 49.61 79.06
C GLN A 218 38.37 48.15 78.68
N ARG A 219 37.76 47.36 79.58
CA ARG A 219 37.31 45.99 79.27
C ARG A 219 36.17 45.98 78.28
N ALA A 220 35.21 46.89 78.40
CA ALA A 220 34.11 47.07 77.47
C ALA A 220 34.61 47.55 76.09
N ALA A 221 35.59 48.44 76.06
CA ALA A 221 36.24 48.89 74.82
C ALA A 221 36.99 47.74 74.13
N LYS A 222 37.82 46.98 74.87
CA LYS A 222 38.50 45.79 74.34
C LYS A 222 37.53 44.68 73.91
N ALA A 223 36.40 44.50 74.63
CA ALA A 223 35.36 43.55 74.24
C ALA A 223 34.65 43.98 72.95
N ARG A 224 34.38 45.29 72.78
CA ARG A 224 33.82 45.85 71.54
C ARG A 224 34.78 45.74 70.37
N GLU A 225 36.07 45.96 70.59
CA GLU A 225 37.12 45.82 69.58
C GLU A 225 37.26 44.37 69.11
N ARG A 226 37.31 43.40 70.04
CA ARG A 226 37.31 41.96 69.72
C ARG A 226 36.05 41.53 69.00
N ALA A 227 34.87 42.01 69.43
CA ALA A 227 33.61 41.74 68.75
C ALA A 227 33.55 42.37 67.34
N ALA A 228 34.19 43.52 67.14
CA ALA A 228 34.30 44.15 65.82
C ALA A 228 35.26 43.38 64.90
N GLU A 229 36.41 42.92 65.40
CA GLU A 229 37.34 42.06 64.66
C GLU A 229 36.71 40.71 64.30
N GLU A 230 35.97 40.09 65.21
CA GLU A 230 35.30 38.82 64.97
C GLU A 230 34.22 38.97 63.89
N ARG A 231 33.40 40.02 63.96
CA ARG A 231 32.44 40.38 62.91
C ARG A 231 33.12 40.69 61.57
N ALA A 232 34.29 41.33 61.58
CA ALA A 232 35.05 41.61 60.35
C ALA A 232 35.59 40.31 59.73
N ARG A 233 36.11 39.38 60.55
CA ARG A 233 36.57 38.05 60.11
C ARG A 233 35.41 37.20 59.59
N GLU A 234 34.26 37.25 60.26
CA GLU A 234 33.05 36.56 59.82
C GLU A 234 32.54 37.09 58.48
N LYS A 235 32.51 38.42 58.29
CA LYS A 235 32.19 39.05 57.00
C LYS A 235 33.18 38.66 55.89
N GLN A 236 34.48 38.61 56.17
CA GLN A 236 35.48 38.15 55.20
C GLN A 236 35.32 36.66 54.85
N ARG A 237 35.02 35.80 55.82
CA ARG A 237 34.72 34.38 55.59
C ARG A 237 33.45 34.22 54.74
N ALA A 238 32.40 34.98 55.06
CA ALA A 238 31.17 35.00 54.27
C ALA A 238 31.39 35.50 52.84
N ALA A 239 32.21 36.54 52.64
CA ALA A 239 32.57 37.03 51.30
C ALA A 239 33.35 35.98 50.49
N LYS A 240 34.37 35.35 51.09
CA LYS A 240 35.13 34.27 50.44
C LYS A 240 34.28 33.02 50.16
N ALA A 241 33.30 32.73 51.01
CA ALA A 241 32.35 31.64 50.78
C ALA A 241 31.45 31.94 49.57
N ARG A 242 30.90 33.17 49.48
CA ARG A 242 30.10 33.61 48.33
C ARG A 242 30.89 33.60 47.02
N GLU A 243 32.12 34.09 47.03
CA GLU A 243 32.98 34.08 45.84
C GLU A 243 33.26 32.64 45.35
N ARG A 244 33.51 31.70 46.27
CA ARG A 244 33.69 30.28 45.93
C ARG A 244 32.42 29.65 45.38
N GLU A 245 31.24 30.01 45.91
CA GLU A 245 29.97 29.56 45.36
C GLU A 245 29.70 30.13 43.97
N GLU A 246 29.98 31.40 43.73
CA GLU A 246 29.87 32.03 42.41
C GLU A 246 30.81 31.37 41.39
N GLN A 247 32.06 31.09 41.77
CA GLN A 247 33.01 30.37 40.91
C GLN A 247 32.54 28.94 40.62
N ARG A 248 31.97 28.23 41.60
CA ARG A 248 31.39 26.89 41.39
C ARG A 248 30.17 26.97 40.48
N ALA A 249 29.31 27.97 40.66
CA ALA A 249 28.14 28.20 39.81
C ALA A 249 28.56 28.56 38.37
N ALA A 250 29.60 29.37 38.19
CA ALA A 250 30.15 29.71 36.87
C ALA A 250 30.71 28.48 36.16
N LYS A 251 31.53 27.67 36.85
CA LYS A 251 32.07 26.41 36.30
C LYS A 251 30.96 25.40 35.96
N ALA A 252 29.95 25.30 36.82
CA ALA A 252 28.79 24.44 36.55
C ALA A 252 27.98 24.92 35.32
N ARG A 253 27.82 26.24 35.14
CA ARG A 253 27.18 26.82 33.95
C ARG A 253 28.01 26.55 32.69
N GLU A 254 29.32 26.70 32.76
CA GLU A 254 30.22 26.42 31.64
C GLU A 254 30.18 24.93 31.23
N GLN A 255 30.23 24.01 32.20
CA GLN A 255 30.11 22.58 31.92
C GLN A 255 28.75 22.23 31.31
N LYS A 256 27.66 22.79 31.83
CA LYS A 256 26.33 22.61 31.23
C LYS A 256 26.26 23.16 29.80
N ALA A 257 26.89 24.30 29.53
CA ALA A 257 26.94 24.88 28.20
C ALA A 257 27.75 24.00 27.22
N LYS A 258 28.88 23.43 27.66
CA LYS A 258 29.70 22.50 26.85
C LYS A 258 28.92 21.23 26.52
N LEU A 259 28.29 20.59 27.51
CA LEU A 259 27.47 19.40 27.27
C LEU A 259 26.28 19.70 26.34
N ALA A 260 25.64 20.86 26.49
CA ALA A 260 24.57 21.27 25.60
C ALA A 260 25.06 21.54 24.16
N ALA A 261 26.28 22.06 23.99
CA ALA A 261 26.90 22.26 22.68
C ALA A 261 27.26 20.92 22.02
N GLU A 262 27.87 19.99 22.76
CA GLU A 262 28.21 18.64 22.27
C GLU A 262 26.94 17.87 21.85
N GLU A 263 25.87 17.93 22.65
CA GLU A 263 24.59 17.31 22.30
C GLU A 263 23.95 17.93 21.05
N ARG A 264 24.06 19.25 20.88
CA ARG A 264 23.61 19.92 19.65
C ARG A 264 24.44 19.49 18.44
N GLU A 265 25.75 19.36 18.61
CA GLU A 265 26.64 18.91 17.54
C GLU A 265 26.35 17.47 17.13
N LYS A 266 26.17 16.55 18.10
CA LYS A 266 25.79 15.15 17.82
C LYS A 266 24.46 15.08 17.07
N LYS A 267 23.45 15.84 17.51
CA LYS A 267 22.15 15.91 16.82
C LYS A 267 22.26 16.51 15.42
N ALA A 268 23.11 17.51 15.24
CA ALA A 268 23.35 18.08 13.91
C ALA A 268 24.06 17.08 12.98
N ARG A 269 25.04 16.33 13.48
CA ARG A 269 25.73 15.27 12.73
C ARG A 269 24.77 14.13 12.37
N SER A 270 23.99 13.61 13.32
CA SER A 270 23.02 12.55 13.02
C SER A 270 21.95 13.01 12.03
N ALA A 271 21.47 14.25 12.14
CA ALA A 271 20.54 14.82 11.17
C ALA A 271 21.18 15.02 9.77
N ALA A 272 22.47 15.31 9.69
CA ALA A 272 23.20 15.39 8.42
C ALA A 272 23.37 13.99 7.79
N ASP A 273 23.77 12.99 8.58
CA ASP A 273 23.89 11.60 8.13
C ASP A 273 22.56 11.05 7.63
N GLU A 274 21.46 11.30 8.36
CA GLU A 274 20.12 10.91 7.93
C GLU A 274 19.71 11.57 6.61
N ARG A 275 20.05 12.86 6.42
CA ARG A 275 19.78 13.57 5.15
C ARG A 275 20.59 12.99 4.01
N GLU A 276 21.86 12.65 4.25
CA GLU A 276 22.72 12.02 3.26
C GLU A 276 22.19 10.63 2.87
N GLN A 277 21.80 9.80 3.86
CA GLN A 277 21.20 8.49 3.60
C GLN A 277 19.88 8.61 2.82
N LYS A 278 19.01 9.54 3.20
CA LYS A 278 17.78 9.83 2.46
C LYS A 278 18.06 10.29 1.02
N ALA A 279 19.10 11.11 0.82
CA ALA A 279 19.50 11.56 -0.51
C ALA A 279 20.05 10.41 -1.37
N LYS A 280 20.87 9.52 -0.79
CA LYS A 280 21.38 8.30 -1.45
C LYS A 280 20.25 7.37 -1.87
N LEU A 281 19.34 7.04 -0.95
CA LEU A 281 18.18 6.21 -1.25
C LEU A 281 17.27 6.86 -2.32
N ALA A 282 17.11 8.19 -2.29
CA ALA A 282 16.36 8.90 -3.32
C ALA A 282 17.05 8.83 -4.70
N ALA A 283 18.37 8.93 -4.75
CA ALA A 283 19.16 8.77 -5.97
C ALA A 283 19.04 7.34 -6.52
N GLU A 284 19.23 6.31 -5.69
CA GLU A 284 19.07 4.90 -6.08
C GLU A 284 17.67 4.59 -6.60
N ARG A 285 16.62 5.15 -5.96
CA ARG A 285 15.24 4.99 -6.44
C ARG A 285 15.02 5.64 -7.80
N ARG A 286 15.66 6.78 -8.07
CA ARG A 286 15.61 7.45 -9.39
C ARG A 286 16.32 6.60 -10.44
N GLU A 287 17.54 6.15 -10.17
CA GLU A 287 18.27 5.26 -11.08
C GLU A 287 17.50 3.96 -11.36
N ARG A 288 16.95 3.32 -10.34
CA ARG A 288 16.13 2.11 -10.51
C ARG A 288 14.91 2.38 -11.39
N LYS A 289 14.23 3.53 -11.20
CA LYS A 289 13.09 3.92 -12.03
C LYS A 289 13.50 4.16 -13.48
N GLU A 290 14.63 4.80 -13.71
CA GLU A 290 15.17 5.03 -15.05
C GLU A 290 15.59 3.72 -15.74
N ARG A 291 16.23 2.80 -15.02
CA ARG A 291 16.57 1.47 -15.53
C ARG A 291 15.32 0.68 -15.93
N LEU A 292 14.30 0.65 -15.07
CA LEU A 292 13.02 -0.01 -15.38
C LEU A 292 12.32 0.64 -16.58
N ALA A 293 12.37 1.98 -16.70
CA ALA A 293 11.82 2.68 -17.85
C ALA A 293 12.60 2.39 -19.14
N ALA A 294 13.93 2.27 -19.07
CA ALA A 294 14.77 1.88 -20.20
C ALA A 294 14.50 0.44 -20.64
N GLU A 295 14.38 -0.49 -19.69
CA GLU A 295 14.03 -1.90 -19.95
C GLU A 295 12.64 -2.01 -20.60
N GLN A 296 11.64 -1.28 -20.09
CA GLN A 296 10.31 -1.24 -20.71
C GLN A 296 10.34 -0.67 -22.13
N ARG A 297 11.17 0.35 -22.41
CA ARG A 297 11.34 0.88 -23.77
C ARG A 297 11.98 -0.15 -24.69
N GLN A 298 12.99 -0.89 -24.20
CA GLN A 298 13.63 -1.97 -24.96
C GLN A 298 12.65 -3.10 -25.26
N GLN A 299 11.88 -3.56 -24.27
CA GLN A 299 10.84 -4.59 -24.46
C GLN A 299 9.79 -4.14 -25.47
N LYS A 300 9.30 -2.89 -25.39
CA LYS A 300 8.36 -2.34 -26.38
C LYS A 300 8.97 -2.27 -27.78
N ALA A 301 10.23 -1.88 -27.90
CA ALA A 301 10.92 -1.83 -29.19
C ALA A 301 11.11 -3.24 -29.78
N GLN A 302 11.44 -4.24 -28.95
CA GLN A 302 11.54 -5.65 -29.37
C GLN A 302 10.19 -6.20 -29.82
N LEU A 303 9.11 -5.94 -29.09
CA LEU A 303 7.75 -6.34 -29.49
C LEU A 303 7.35 -5.68 -30.82
N ALA A 304 7.61 -4.39 -30.98
CA ALA A 304 7.31 -3.68 -32.23
C ALA A 304 8.15 -4.20 -33.41
N ALA A 305 9.40 -4.61 -33.19
CA ALA A 305 10.23 -5.24 -34.20
C ALA A 305 9.68 -6.63 -34.60
N ALA A 306 9.33 -7.46 -33.61
CA ALA A 306 8.73 -8.77 -33.84
C ALA A 306 7.38 -8.69 -34.58
N GLU A 307 6.54 -7.69 -34.26
CA GLU A 307 5.29 -7.42 -34.98
C GLU A 307 5.55 -7.06 -36.45
N ARG A 308 6.55 -6.21 -36.72
CA ARG A 308 6.93 -5.85 -38.10
C ARG A 308 7.43 -7.06 -38.89
N GLU A 309 8.26 -7.90 -38.28
CA GLU A 309 8.74 -9.15 -38.89
C GLU A 309 7.58 -10.10 -39.20
N ARG A 310 6.65 -10.28 -38.26
CA ARG A 310 5.45 -11.09 -38.48
C ARG A 310 4.59 -10.55 -39.61
N ASP A 311 4.39 -9.24 -39.68
CA ASP A 311 3.59 -8.60 -40.72
C ASP A 311 4.28 -8.71 -42.10
N GLN A 312 5.62 -8.62 -42.15
CA GLN A 312 6.39 -8.87 -43.37
C GLN A 312 6.26 -10.34 -43.80
N ALA A 313 6.46 -11.29 -42.90
CA ALA A 313 6.32 -12.72 -43.17
C ALA A 313 4.89 -13.06 -43.65
N SER A 314 3.86 -12.43 -43.07
CA SER A 314 2.47 -12.58 -43.50
C SER A 314 2.24 -12.07 -44.93
N ARG A 315 2.84 -10.92 -45.29
CA ARG A 315 2.78 -10.38 -46.65
C ARG A 315 3.50 -11.28 -47.66
N GLU A 316 4.67 -11.80 -47.30
CA GLU A 316 5.43 -12.74 -48.12
C GLU A 316 4.67 -14.05 -48.32
N ALA A 317 4.11 -14.62 -47.25
CA ALA A 317 3.26 -15.80 -47.33
C ALA A 317 2.01 -15.57 -48.21
N SER A 318 1.37 -14.39 -48.11
CA SER A 318 0.23 -14.04 -48.98
C SER A 318 0.63 -13.93 -50.45
N ARG A 319 1.82 -13.37 -50.75
CA ARG A 319 2.36 -13.31 -52.11
C ARG A 319 2.66 -14.71 -52.65
N ALA A 320 3.35 -15.54 -51.87
CA ALA A 320 3.66 -16.92 -52.23
C ALA A 320 2.38 -17.74 -52.47
N ALA A 321 1.33 -17.56 -51.65
CA ALA A 321 0.05 -18.23 -51.84
C ALA A 321 -0.65 -17.82 -53.15
N LYS A 322 -0.61 -16.53 -53.51
CA LYS A 322 -1.16 -16.04 -54.79
C LYS A 322 -0.38 -16.57 -55.99
N GLU A 323 0.94 -16.66 -55.88
CA GLU A 323 1.79 -17.24 -56.92
C GLU A 323 1.53 -18.75 -57.09
N ALA A 324 1.40 -19.49 -55.99
CA ALA A 324 1.04 -20.90 -56.01
C ALA A 324 -0.34 -21.14 -56.66
N ASP A 325 -1.36 -20.32 -56.34
CA ASP A 325 -2.68 -20.39 -57.00
C ASP A 325 -2.57 -20.09 -58.50
N ARG A 326 -1.77 -19.08 -58.89
CA ARG A 326 -1.51 -18.76 -60.30
C ARG A 326 -0.88 -19.95 -61.03
N LEU A 327 0.19 -20.52 -60.49
CA LEU A 327 0.88 -21.67 -61.08
C LEU A 327 -0.04 -22.89 -61.16
N THR A 328 -0.88 -23.11 -60.15
CA THR A 328 -1.88 -24.20 -60.16
C THR A 328 -2.90 -24.01 -61.28
N ARG A 329 -3.39 -22.78 -61.51
CA ARG A 329 -4.29 -22.46 -62.63
C ARG A 329 -3.61 -22.61 -63.99
N GLU A 330 -2.35 -22.21 -64.12
CA GLU A 330 -1.56 -22.38 -65.33
C GLU A 330 -1.33 -23.87 -65.63
N ALA A 331 -0.95 -24.67 -64.64
CA ALA A 331 -0.82 -26.14 -64.76
C ALA A 331 -2.14 -26.80 -65.19
N ALA A 332 -3.27 -26.40 -64.58
CA ALA A 332 -4.59 -26.92 -64.96
C ALA A 332 -4.96 -26.56 -66.41
N ARG A 333 -4.61 -25.36 -66.89
CA ARG A 333 -4.80 -24.96 -68.30
C ARG A 333 -3.94 -25.79 -69.24
N MET A 334 -2.67 -26.01 -68.89
CA MET A 334 -1.75 -26.84 -69.69
C MET A 334 -2.21 -28.29 -69.77
N SER A 335 -2.70 -28.86 -68.66
CA SER A 335 -3.28 -30.20 -68.63
C SER A 335 -4.48 -30.33 -69.58
N ARG A 336 -5.43 -29.38 -69.54
CA ARG A 336 -6.57 -29.37 -70.47
C ARG A 336 -6.16 -29.18 -71.93
N ALA A 337 -5.11 -28.39 -72.18
CA ALA A 337 -4.58 -28.22 -73.53
C ALA A 337 -3.93 -29.52 -74.04
N ALA A 338 -3.20 -30.24 -73.18
CA ALA A 338 -2.62 -31.54 -73.50
C ALA A 338 -3.70 -32.60 -73.79
N GLU A 339 -4.75 -32.68 -72.96
CA GLU A 339 -5.90 -33.59 -73.19
C GLU A 339 -6.56 -33.31 -74.55
N LYS A 340 -6.82 -32.04 -74.88
CA LYS A 340 -7.39 -31.65 -76.19
C LYS A 340 -6.45 -31.99 -77.35
N ALA A 341 -5.15 -31.81 -77.19
CA ALA A 341 -4.18 -32.17 -78.21
C ALA A 341 -4.13 -33.69 -78.43
N GLU A 342 -4.21 -34.48 -77.35
CA GLU A 342 -4.28 -35.94 -77.43
C GLU A 342 -5.58 -36.41 -78.13
N GLU A 343 -6.72 -35.81 -77.80
CA GLU A 343 -8.00 -36.09 -78.47
C GLU A 343 -7.94 -35.75 -79.97
N ALA A 344 -7.38 -34.59 -80.32
CA ALA A 344 -7.18 -34.19 -81.70
C ALA A 344 -6.24 -35.15 -82.44
N ALA A 345 -5.16 -35.61 -81.81
CA ALA A 345 -4.23 -36.59 -82.36
C ALA A 345 -4.91 -37.95 -82.58
N ARG A 346 -5.73 -38.41 -81.62
CA ARG A 346 -6.54 -39.64 -81.77
C ARG A 346 -7.53 -39.52 -82.93
N ALA A 347 -8.22 -38.39 -83.06
CA ALA A 347 -9.13 -38.13 -84.17
C ALA A 347 -8.40 -38.09 -85.53
N ALA A 348 -7.21 -37.49 -85.59
CA ALA A 348 -6.38 -37.46 -86.78
C ALA A 348 -5.92 -38.86 -87.20
N ARG A 349 -5.47 -39.70 -86.25
CA ARG A 349 -5.12 -41.11 -86.50
C ARG A 349 -6.31 -41.89 -87.05
N LYS A 350 -7.49 -41.76 -86.44
CA LYS A 350 -8.71 -42.44 -86.93
C LYS A 350 -9.05 -42.03 -88.37
N ARG A 351 -8.93 -40.75 -88.72
CA ARG A 351 -9.14 -40.26 -90.09
C ARG A 351 -8.09 -40.81 -91.07
N ALA A 352 -6.83 -40.93 -90.65
CA ALA A 352 -5.79 -41.55 -91.44
C ALA A 352 -6.09 -43.04 -91.69
N ASP A 353 -6.46 -43.80 -90.66
CA ASP A 353 -6.86 -45.21 -90.78
C ASP A 353 -8.08 -45.37 -91.72
N GLU A 354 -9.08 -44.50 -91.62
CA GLU A 354 -10.24 -44.48 -92.51
C GLU A 354 -9.85 -44.15 -93.96
N ALA A 355 -8.91 -43.22 -94.17
CA ALA A 355 -8.41 -42.87 -95.48
C ALA A 355 -7.59 -44.03 -96.09
N GLU A 356 -6.75 -44.70 -95.31
CA GLU A 356 -6.02 -45.90 -95.73
C GLU A 356 -6.98 -47.03 -96.13
N ARG A 357 -8.03 -47.28 -95.34
CA ARG A 357 -9.07 -48.26 -95.70
C ARG A 357 -9.76 -47.91 -97.01
N ARG A 358 -10.16 -46.65 -97.21
CA ARG A 358 -10.77 -46.20 -98.47
C ARG A 358 -9.80 -46.32 -99.65
N ALA A 359 -8.53 -46.03 -99.46
CA ALA A 359 -7.50 -46.20 -100.48
C ALA A 359 -7.33 -47.68 -100.84
N ALA A 360 -7.30 -48.57 -99.85
CA ALA A 360 -7.24 -50.02 -100.08
C ALA A 360 -8.49 -50.54 -100.81
N GLU A 361 -9.70 -50.10 -100.41
CA GLU A 361 -10.94 -50.43 -101.13
C GLU A 361 -10.94 -49.92 -102.58
N ALA A 362 -10.43 -48.71 -102.82
CA ALA A 362 -10.30 -48.14 -104.16
C ALA A 362 -9.29 -48.92 -105.01
N GLN A 363 -8.15 -49.33 -104.43
CA GLN A 363 -7.18 -50.20 -105.08
C GLN A 363 -7.77 -51.57 -105.43
N GLN A 364 -8.53 -52.18 -104.51
CA GLN A 364 -9.21 -53.44 -104.77
C GLN A 364 -10.23 -53.30 -105.92
N LYS A 365 -11.06 -52.25 -105.90
CA LYS A 365 -12.01 -51.98 -107.00
C LYS A 365 -11.31 -51.72 -108.33
N ALA A 366 -10.19 -51.02 -108.32
CA ALA A 366 -9.37 -50.79 -109.52
C ALA A 366 -8.79 -52.11 -110.04
N ALA A 367 -8.29 -52.98 -109.17
CA ALA A 367 -7.81 -54.32 -109.53
C ALA A 367 -8.94 -55.19 -110.11
N GLU A 368 -10.11 -55.22 -109.47
CA GLU A 368 -11.30 -55.91 -110.00
C GLU A 368 -11.74 -55.36 -111.36
N GLY A 369 -11.70 -54.03 -111.53
CA GLY A 369 -11.97 -53.35 -112.79
C GLY A 369 -10.97 -53.73 -113.89
N ALA A 370 -9.68 -53.75 -113.56
CA ALA A 370 -8.63 -54.20 -114.46
C ALA A 370 -8.83 -55.65 -114.89
N SER A 371 -9.12 -56.56 -113.95
CA SER A 371 -9.43 -57.97 -114.27
C SER A 371 -10.69 -58.12 -115.13
N ARG A 372 -11.70 -57.25 -114.97
CA ARG A 372 -12.90 -57.25 -115.84
C ARG A 372 -12.59 -56.75 -117.25
N LEU A 373 -11.71 -55.76 -117.38
CA LEU A 373 -11.25 -55.28 -118.69
C LEU A 373 -10.43 -56.36 -119.40
N GLU A 374 -9.49 -56.99 -118.70
CA GLU A 374 -8.71 -58.13 -119.23
C GLU A 374 -9.63 -59.28 -119.67
N ALA A 375 -10.65 -59.63 -118.86
CA ALA A 375 -11.64 -60.63 -119.24
C ALA A 375 -12.54 -60.21 -120.43
N ALA A 376 -12.76 -58.90 -120.63
CA ALA A 376 -13.52 -58.37 -121.75
C ALA A 376 -12.69 -58.35 -123.03
N GLU A 377 -11.41 -57.99 -122.94
CA GLU A 377 -10.42 -58.11 -124.02
C GLU A 377 -10.30 -59.58 -124.46
N ASP A 378 -10.15 -60.52 -123.54
CA ASP A 378 -10.16 -61.96 -123.80
C ASP A 378 -11.43 -62.46 -124.50
N ARG A 379 -12.59 -61.83 -124.23
CA ARG A 379 -13.86 -62.14 -124.92
C ARG A 379 -13.91 -61.56 -126.33
N LEU A 380 -13.41 -60.34 -126.53
CA LEU A 380 -13.31 -59.72 -127.84
C LEU A 380 -12.35 -60.51 -128.74
N ASP A 381 -11.20 -60.96 -128.21
CA ASP A 381 -10.24 -61.82 -128.90
C ASP A 381 -10.79 -63.23 -129.24
N ARG A 382 -11.84 -63.68 -128.55
CA ARG A 382 -12.58 -64.89 -128.89
C ARG A 382 -13.67 -64.68 -129.94
N LEU A 383 -14.24 -63.48 -130.04
CA LEU A 383 -15.26 -63.14 -131.04
C LEU A 383 -14.66 -62.69 -132.39
N GLY A 384 -13.39 -62.31 -132.41
CA GLY A 384 -12.63 -61.98 -133.63
C GLY A 384 -11.97 -63.18 -134.33
N ARG A 385 -12.21 -64.42 -133.89
CA ARG A 385 -11.66 -65.66 -134.50
C ARG A 385 -12.72 -66.48 -135.21
#